data_AF-A0A3R7RE48-F1
#
_entry.id   AF-A0A3R7RE48-F1
#
_cell.length_a   1.000
_cell.length_b   1.000
_cell.length_c   1.000
_cell.angle_alpha   90.00
_cell.angle_beta   90.00
_cell.angle_gamma   90.00
#
_symmetry.space_group_name_H-M   'P 1'
#
loop_
_entity.id
_entity.type
_entity.pdbx_description
1 polymer ?
#
loop_
_entity_poly.entity_id
_entity_poly.type
_entity_poly.pdbx_seq_one_letter_code
_entity_poly.pdbx_strand_id
1 'polypeptide(L)'
;MNSARVLAATLLIPALQAPASANDLATLPSSESVLVLERTSRQLSRTGDPIWNLRLESPGETTLHFEAVTGRAHRQNADRHVAGTRAPLPAGRYSLGPVEPLGPQDPSELGPVWIGIEPLFRTGRGHLGIHLDPSANRNANSGTLGCVGLIRRSDMLKLADLIERRNVQALVVND
;
A
#
# COMPACT_ATOMS: atom_id res chain seq x y z
N MET A 1 4.60 14.65 -87.93
CA MET A 1 3.34 15.07 -87.28
C MET A 1 2.95 14.04 -86.23
N ASN A 2 3.07 14.44 -84.96
CA ASN A 2 2.46 13.98 -83.69
C ASN A 2 1.90 12.54 -83.57
N SER A 3 2.45 11.69 -82.67
CA SER A 3 2.11 11.58 -81.21
C SER A 3 0.90 10.65 -80.99
N ALA A 4 0.78 9.81 -79.97
CA ALA A 4 1.60 9.43 -78.83
C ALA A 4 1.11 8.06 -78.30
N ARG A 5 2.01 7.29 -77.69
CA ARG A 5 1.69 6.11 -76.87
C ARG A 5 1.03 6.55 -75.56
N VAL A 6 -0.09 5.95 -75.20
CA VAL A 6 -0.70 6.12 -73.87
C VAL A 6 -0.15 5.05 -72.93
N LEU A 7 0.69 5.47 -71.99
CA LEU A 7 1.09 4.67 -70.82
C LEU A 7 0.00 4.84 -69.76
N ALA A 8 -0.65 3.73 -69.38
CA ALA A 8 -1.50 3.69 -68.20
C ALA A 8 -0.61 3.72 -66.94
N ALA A 9 -0.55 4.87 -66.28
CA ALA A 9 0.09 5.02 -64.98
C ALA A 9 -0.89 4.58 -63.89
N THR A 10 -0.58 3.48 -63.20
CA THR A 10 -1.28 3.05 -61.99
C THR A 10 -0.91 4.01 -60.86
N LEU A 11 -1.85 4.82 -60.39
CA LEU A 11 -1.70 5.66 -59.21
C LEU A 11 -1.78 4.78 -57.95
N LEU A 12 -0.69 4.65 -57.20
CA LEU A 12 -0.73 4.24 -55.80
C LEU A 12 -1.29 5.43 -55.00
N ILE A 13 -2.48 5.26 -54.43
CA ILE A 13 -3.02 6.18 -53.44
C ILE A 13 -2.34 5.85 -52.10
N PRO A 14 -1.65 6.79 -51.43
CA PRO A 14 -1.21 6.56 -50.06
C PRO A 14 -2.45 6.58 -49.16
N ALA A 15 -2.65 5.54 -48.37
CA ALA A 15 -3.65 5.55 -47.31
C ALA A 15 -3.27 6.66 -46.31
N LEU A 16 -4.12 7.70 -46.18
CA LEU A 16 -4.02 8.63 -45.07
C LEU A 16 -4.24 7.84 -43.78
N GLN A 17 -3.19 7.70 -42.97
CA GLN A 17 -3.33 7.28 -41.58
C GLN A 17 -4.13 8.36 -40.84
N ALA A 18 -5.25 7.97 -40.26
CA ALA A 18 -6.00 8.81 -39.34
C ALA A 18 -5.10 9.19 -38.14
N PRO A 19 -5.21 10.41 -37.59
CA PRO A 19 -4.52 10.74 -36.35
C PRO A 19 -5.07 9.83 -35.24
N ALA A 20 -4.18 9.09 -34.58
CA ALA A 20 -4.52 8.35 -33.37
C ALA A 20 -5.15 9.32 -32.36
N SER A 21 -6.38 9.02 -31.93
CA SER A 21 -7.10 9.80 -30.94
C SER A 21 -6.28 9.89 -29.64
N ALA A 22 -6.25 11.09 -29.06
CA ALA A 22 -5.58 11.42 -27.81
C ALA A 22 -6.27 10.82 -26.56
N ASN A 23 -6.55 9.52 -26.56
CA ASN A 23 -7.13 8.79 -25.42
C ASN A 23 -6.40 7.49 -25.06
N ASP A 24 -5.30 7.13 -25.74
CA ASP A 24 -4.46 5.99 -25.37
C ASP A 24 -3.28 6.40 -24.48
N LEU A 25 -3.56 7.12 -23.37
CA LEU A 25 -2.71 7.03 -22.19
C LEU A 25 -3.07 5.71 -21.50
N ALA A 26 -2.75 4.60 -22.16
CA ALA A 26 -2.63 3.30 -21.52
C ALA A 26 -1.69 3.51 -20.32
N THR A 27 -2.26 3.48 -19.12
CA THR A 27 -1.50 3.43 -17.88
C THR A 27 -0.64 2.18 -17.99
N LEU A 28 0.64 2.35 -18.34
CA LEU A 28 1.61 1.28 -18.21
C LEU A 28 1.45 0.76 -16.77
N PRO A 29 1.31 -0.56 -16.56
CA PRO A 29 1.22 -1.09 -15.22
C PRO A 29 2.40 -0.54 -14.42
N SER A 30 2.08 0.12 -13.30
CA SER A 30 3.07 0.59 -12.32
C SER A 30 4.06 -0.54 -12.11
N SER A 31 5.32 -0.34 -12.50
CA SER A 31 6.36 -1.38 -12.35
C SER A 31 6.83 -1.52 -10.90
N GLU A 32 6.21 -0.78 -9.98
CA GLU A 32 6.59 -0.69 -8.58
C GLU A 32 5.75 -1.62 -7.72
N SER A 33 6.39 -2.24 -6.74
CA SER A 33 5.70 -2.96 -5.68
C SER A 33 5.06 -1.99 -4.69
N VAL A 34 3.88 -2.30 -4.19
CA VAL A 34 3.11 -1.44 -3.29
C VAL A 34 2.48 -2.24 -2.16
N LEU A 35 2.39 -1.63 -0.97
CA LEU A 35 1.56 -2.15 0.10
C LEU A 35 0.13 -1.63 -0.02
N VAL A 36 -0.85 -2.51 0.16
CA VAL A 36 -2.27 -2.16 0.21
C VAL A 36 -2.87 -2.68 1.51
N LEU A 37 -3.41 -1.79 2.33
CA LEU A 37 -4.05 -2.12 3.60
C LEU A 37 -5.57 -1.95 3.47
N GLU A 38 -6.30 -3.01 3.79
CA GLU A 38 -7.76 -3.03 3.68
C GLU A 38 -8.40 -3.78 4.85
N ARG A 39 -9.52 -3.27 5.35
CA ARG A 39 -10.20 -3.87 6.49
C ARG A 39 -10.92 -5.14 6.05
N THR A 40 -10.81 -6.20 6.85
CA THR A 40 -11.59 -7.43 6.62
C THR A 40 -12.85 -7.43 7.48
N SER A 41 -13.77 -8.36 7.21
CA SER A 41 -14.93 -8.63 8.07
C SER A 41 -14.59 -9.40 9.36
N ARG A 42 -13.31 -9.78 9.54
CA ARG A 42 -12.86 -10.58 10.68
C ARG A 42 -12.35 -9.70 11.82
N GLN A 43 -12.31 -10.27 13.01
CA GLN A 43 -11.79 -9.63 14.22
C GLN A 43 -11.02 -10.62 15.08
N LEU A 44 -10.11 -10.11 15.89
CA LEU A 44 -9.41 -10.87 16.91
C LEU A 44 -10.40 -11.39 17.96
N SER A 45 -10.36 -12.69 18.23
CA SER A 45 -11.40 -13.38 19.01
C SER A 45 -11.52 -12.92 20.46
N ARG A 46 -10.41 -12.50 21.08
CA ARG A 46 -10.37 -12.15 22.50
C ARG A 46 -10.52 -10.65 22.74
N THR A 47 -9.96 -9.83 21.87
CA THR A 47 -9.90 -8.36 22.08
C THR A 47 -10.84 -7.59 21.17
N GLY A 48 -11.38 -8.23 20.14
CA GLY A 48 -12.34 -7.63 19.20
C GLY A 48 -11.72 -6.62 18.23
N ASP A 49 -10.40 -6.51 18.17
CA ASP A 49 -9.75 -5.62 17.20
C ASP A 49 -10.03 -6.13 15.78
N PRO A 50 -10.48 -5.26 14.86
CA PRO A 50 -10.69 -5.68 13.47
C PRO A 50 -9.37 -6.11 12.84
N ILE A 51 -9.43 -7.21 12.10
CA ILE A 51 -8.29 -7.69 11.31
C ILE A 51 -8.30 -6.96 9.97
N TRP A 52 -7.15 -6.40 9.63
CA TRP A 52 -6.85 -5.81 8.34
C TRP A 52 -5.95 -6.76 7.55
N ASN A 53 -6.12 -6.76 6.23
CA ASN A 53 -5.29 -7.48 5.28
C ASN A 53 -4.29 -6.49 4.69
N LEU A 54 -3.03 -6.62 5.09
CA LEU A 54 -1.92 -5.91 4.48
C LEU A 54 -1.39 -6.77 3.34
N ARG A 55 -1.54 -6.30 2.11
CA ARG A 55 -1.08 -6.97 0.90
C ARG A 55 0.20 -6.34 0.40
N LEU A 56 1.10 -7.17 -0.10
CA LEU A 56 2.20 -6.73 -0.96
C LEU A 56 1.87 -7.15 -2.39
N GLU A 57 1.63 -6.16 -3.23
CA GLU A 57 1.32 -6.32 -4.64
C GLU A 57 2.56 -5.94 -5.44
N SER A 58 3.01 -6.87 -6.30
CA SER A 58 4.20 -6.69 -7.14
C SER A 58 3.84 -7.15 -8.56
N PRO A 59 4.19 -6.39 -9.61
CA PRO A 59 3.88 -6.78 -10.99
C PRO A 59 4.47 -8.15 -11.34
N GLY A 60 3.64 -9.05 -11.86
CA GLY A 60 4.07 -10.39 -12.27
C GLY A 60 4.35 -11.38 -11.13
N GLU A 61 4.14 -10.98 -9.87
CA GLU A 61 4.28 -11.87 -8.71
C GLU A 61 2.94 -12.18 -8.05
N THR A 62 2.90 -13.26 -7.28
CA THR A 62 1.74 -13.56 -6.42
C THR A 62 1.64 -12.53 -5.30
N THR A 63 0.44 -11.98 -5.11
CA THR A 63 0.14 -11.11 -3.98
C THR A 63 0.38 -11.83 -2.66
N LEU A 64 1.18 -11.24 -1.79
CA LEU A 64 1.43 -11.75 -0.44
C LEU A 64 0.51 -11.05 0.55
N HIS A 65 0.08 -11.77 1.58
CA HIS A 65 -0.91 -11.31 2.54
C HIS A 65 -0.37 -11.43 3.97
N PHE A 66 -0.62 -10.41 4.77
CA PHE A 66 -0.25 -10.35 6.17
C PHE A 66 -1.43 -9.84 7.00
N GLU A 67 -1.66 -10.45 8.16
CA GLU A 67 -2.72 -9.99 9.06
C GLU A 67 -2.20 -8.87 9.97
N ALA A 68 -2.94 -7.77 10.01
CA ALA A 68 -2.61 -6.60 10.79
C ALA A 68 -3.82 -6.10 11.60
N VAL A 69 -3.56 -5.19 12.53
CA VAL A 69 -4.54 -4.37 13.23
C VAL A 69 -4.18 -2.90 13.08
N THR A 70 -5.18 -2.02 13.11
CA THR A 70 -4.94 -0.58 13.21
C THR A 70 -6.00 0.11 14.05
N GLY A 71 -5.54 0.94 14.98
CA GLY A 71 -6.39 1.49 16.03
C GLY A 71 -6.85 0.42 17.02
N ARG A 72 -7.58 0.86 18.05
CA ARG A 72 -8.14 -0.03 19.08
C ARG A 72 -9.58 -0.41 18.76
N ALA A 73 -10.02 -1.60 19.19
CA ALA A 73 -11.39 -2.08 18.98
C ALA A 73 -12.49 -1.05 19.32
N HIS A 74 -12.37 -0.37 20.46
CA HIS A 74 -13.35 0.62 20.93
C HIS A 74 -13.19 2.02 20.29
N ARG A 75 -12.31 2.18 19.30
CA ARG A 75 -11.97 3.47 18.66
C ARG A 75 -12.10 3.43 17.14
N GLN A 76 -12.70 2.38 16.59
CA GLN A 76 -12.82 2.19 15.14
C GLN A 76 -13.66 3.27 14.43
N ASN A 77 -14.57 3.93 15.15
CA ASN A 77 -15.42 5.01 14.64
C ASN A 77 -14.95 6.41 15.08
N ALA A 78 -13.81 6.51 15.77
CA ALA A 78 -13.26 7.81 16.12
C ALA A 78 -12.65 8.47 14.87
N ASP A 79 -12.56 9.80 14.88
CA ASP A 79 -11.97 10.53 13.76
C ASP A 79 -10.53 10.10 13.52
N ARG A 80 -10.28 9.55 12.33
CA ARG A 80 -8.98 9.03 11.92
C ARG A 80 -7.98 10.15 11.65
N HIS A 81 -8.43 11.35 11.27
CA HIS A 81 -7.56 12.47 10.91
C HIS A 81 -7.06 13.31 12.10
N VAL A 82 -7.54 13.01 13.31
CA VAL A 82 -7.17 13.74 14.54
C VAL A 82 -6.18 12.91 15.37
N ALA A 83 -5.09 13.55 15.84
CA ALA A 83 -4.11 12.91 16.71
C ALA A 83 -4.71 12.44 18.05
N GLY A 84 -4.14 11.38 18.62
CA GLY A 84 -4.51 10.92 19.97
C GLY A 84 -5.87 10.21 20.08
N THR A 85 -6.63 10.07 19.00
CA THR A 85 -7.94 9.40 19.02
C THR A 85 -7.84 7.88 19.16
N ARG A 86 -6.65 7.31 18.88
CA ARG A 86 -6.37 5.87 18.79
C ARG A 86 -7.25 5.17 17.75
N ALA A 87 -7.78 5.96 16.82
CA ALA A 87 -8.53 5.50 15.68
C ALA A 87 -7.60 4.74 14.71
N PRO A 88 -8.17 3.94 13.80
CA PRO A 88 -7.44 3.38 12.68
C PRO A 88 -6.62 4.43 11.91
N LEU A 89 -5.66 3.93 11.15
CA LEU A 89 -4.93 4.71 10.16
C LEU A 89 -5.94 5.34 9.17
N PRO A 90 -5.86 6.66 8.88
CA PRO A 90 -6.72 7.26 7.86
C PRO A 90 -6.51 6.62 6.48
N ALA A 91 -7.57 6.59 5.68
CA ALA A 91 -7.46 6.19 4.29
C ALA A 91 -6.62 7.20 3.49
N GLY A 92 -5.88 6.72 2.50
CA GLY A 92 -5.02 7.54 1.67
C GLY A 92 -3.69 6.87 1.32
N ARG A 93 -2.84 7.63 0.63
CA ARG A 93 -1.50 7.18 0.22
C ARG A 93 -0.45 7.70 1.18
N TYR A 94 0.52 6.85 1.48
CA TYR A 94 1.63 7.11 2.37
C TYR A 94 2.95 6.78 1.67
N SER A 95 4.01 7.51 1.96
CA SER A 95 5.38 7.08 1.65
C SER A 95 5.92 6.19 2.77
N LEU A 96 6.74 5.20 2.42
CA LEU A 96 7.48 4.38 3.39
C LEU A 96 8.87 4.97 3.64
N GLY A 97 9.26 4.99 4.91
CA GLY A 97 10.64 5.15 5.33
C GLY A 97 11.44 3.84 5.22
N PRO A 98 12.72 3.87 5.62
CA PRO A 98 13.55 2.68 5.64
C PRO A 98 13.04 1.65 6.66
N VAL A 99 13.53 0.41 6.51
CA VAL A 99 13.39 -0.63 7.52
C VAL A 99 14.41 -0.39 8.62
N GLU A 100 13.94 -0.12 9.83
CA GLU A 100 14.78 0.21 10.99
C GLU A 100 14.71 -0.93 12.03
N PRO A 101 15.82 -1.59 12.36
CA PRO A 101 15.83 -2.56 13.44
C PRO A 101 15.69 -1.84 14.79
N LEU A 102 14.85 -2.39 15.67
CA LEU A 102 14.66 -1.89 17.03
C LEU A 102 15.45 -2.74 18.03
N GLY A 103 16.09 -2.08 18.99
CA GLY A 103 16.92 -2.66 20.01
C GLY A 103 16.25 -2.73 21.39
N PRO A 104 16.96 -3.23 22.42
CA PRO A 104 16.43 -3.40 23.77
C PRO A 104 16.01 -2.10 24.49
N GLN A 105 16.43 -0.94 23.97
CA GLN A 105 16.11 0.38 24.54
C GLN A 105 14.83 0.96 23.93
N ASP A 106 14.33 0.38 22.84
CA ASP A 106 13.12 0.82 22.16
C ASP A 106 11.86 0.28 22.85
N PRO A 107 10.71 0.95 22.71
CA PRO A 107 9.45 0.49 23.29
C PRO A 107 9.12 -0.93 22.82
N SER A 108 8.97 -1.86 23.78
CA SER A 108 8.72 -3.27 23.48
C SER A 108 7.46 -3.50 22.64
N GLU A 109 6.46 -2.64 22.75
CA GLU A 109 5.20 -2.68 21.98
C GLU A 109 5.38 -2.35 20.48
N LEU A 110 6.58 -1.94 20.04
CA LEU A 110 6.92 -1.80 18.62
C LEU A 110 7.56 -3.09 18.05
N GLY A 111 7.98 -4.01 18.91
CA GLY A 111 8.64 -5.24 18.48
C GLY A 111 10.03 -5.00 17.85
N PRO A 112 10.48 -5.86 16.93
CA PRO A 112 11.88 -5.87 16.48
C PRO A 112 12.21 -4.93 15.33
N VAL A 113 11.20 -4.35 14.66
CA VAL A 113 11.36 -3.57 13.43
C VAL A 113 10.34 -2.43 13.41
N TRP A 114 10.80 -1.26 12.99
CA TRP A 114 9.97 -0.11 12.67
C TRP A 114 10.13 0.28 11.20
N ILE A 115 9.01 0.64 10.57
CA ILE A 115 9.00 1.22 9.23
C ILE A 115 8.11 2.45 9.30
N GLY A 116 8.71 3.63 9.23
CA GLY A 116 7.95 4.88 9.26
C GLY A 116 7.03 5.00 8.04
N ILE A 117 5.86 5.60 8.22
CA ILE A 117 4.98 5.98 7.11
C ILE A 117 4.57 7.45 7.25
N GLU A 118 4.63 8.20 6.16
CA GLU A 118 4.26 9.62 6.13
C GLU A 118 3.06 9.83 5.19
N PRO A 119 1.97 10.45 5.65
CA PRO A 119 0.80 10.71 4.81
C PRO A 119 1.13 11.68 3.67
N LEU A 120 0.74 11.34 2.44
CA LEU A 120 0.86 12.20 1.26
C LEU A 120 -0.38 13.07 1.05
N PHE A 121 -1.11 13.34 2.13
CA PHE A 121 -2.35 14.11 2.16
C PHE A 121 -2.44 14.88 3.47
N ARG A 122 -3.26 15.93 3.50
CA ARG A 122 -3.43 16.74 4.70
C ARG A 122 -4.15 15.95 5.80
N THR A 123 -3.50 15.82 6.95
CA THR A 123 -4.08 15.18 8.14
C THR A 123 -3.40 15.74 9.39
N GLY A 124 -4.08 15.64 10.54
CA GLY A 124 -3.50 15.96 11.85
C GLY A 124 -2.72 14.80 12.47
N ARG A 125 -2.53 13.70 11.74
CA ARG A 125 -1.83 12.50 12.20
C ARG A 125 -0.36 12.53 11.78
N GLY A 126 0.52 12.06 12.66
CA GLY A 126 1.94 11.85 12.43
C GLY A 126 2.48 10.75 13.35
N HIS A 127 3.79 10.50 13.29
CA HIS A 127 4.46 9.43 14.05
C HIS A 127 3.80 8.05 13.82
N LEU A 128 3.52 7.76 12.55
CA LEU A 128 2.87 6.53 12.12
C LEU A 128 3.91 5.58 11.56
N GLY A 129 3.64 4.28 11.66
CA GLY A 129 4.51 3.27 11.09
C GLY A 129 3.85 1.91 10.94
N ILE A 130 4.62 0.99 10.39
CA ILE A 130 4.35 -0.43 10.34
C ILE A 130 5.30 -1.12 11.30
N HIS A 131 4.76 -1.92 12.21
CA HIS A 131 5.55 -2.63 13.22
C HIS A 131 4.80 -3.89 13.71
N LEU A 132 5.42 -4.70 14.56
CA LEU A 132 4.73 -5.81 15.24
C LEU A 132 3.84 -5.26 16.35
N ASP A 133 2.62 -5.75 16.53
CA ASP A 133 1.82 -5.56 17.76
C ASP A 133 1.97 -6.80 18.66
N PRO A 134 2.87 -6.78 19.67
CA PRO A 134 3.10 -7.94 20.54
C PRO A 134 1.93 -8.24 21.48
N SER A 135 1.00 -7.30 21.61
CA SER A 135 -0.18 -7.37 22.47
C SER A 135 -1.44 -7.79 21.73
N ALA A 136 -1.38 -7.89 20.39
CA ALA A 136 -2.48 -8.33 19.54
C ALA A 136 -3.16 -9.59 20.08
N ASN A 137 -4.47 -9.50 20.32
CA ASN A 137 -5.33 -10.56 20.87
C ASN A 137 -5.00 -10.99 22.33
N ARG A 138 -4.05 -10.34 23.02
CA ARG A 138 -3.50 -10.83 24.30
C ARG A 138 -3.94 -10.06 25.53
N ASN A 139 -4.17 -8.75 25.46
CA ASN A 139 -4.57 -7.96 26.63
C ASN A 139 -5.19 -6.61 26.20
N ALA A 140 -5.42 -5.72 27.17
CA ALA A 140 -6.01 -4.40 26.93
C ALA A 140 -5.14 -3.48 26.07
N ASN A 141 -3.86 -3.78 25.85
CA ASN A 141 -3.00 -3.03 24.96
C ASN A 141 -3.19 -3.40 23.49
N SER A 142 -3.88 -4.50 23.17
CA SER A 142 -4.15 -4.96 21.81
C SER A 142 -4.71 -3.87 20.92
N GLY A 143 -4.27 -3.91 19.65
CA GLY A 143 -4.51 -2.85 18.70
C GLY A 143 -3.51 -1.71 18.88
N THR A 144 -3.21 -1.02 17.78
CA THR A 144 -2.25 0.07 17.82
C THR A 144 -2.90 1.38 18.27
N LEU A 145 -2.09 2.41 18.50
CA LEU A 145 -2.57 3.79 18.61
C LEU A 145 -2.87 4.43 17.23
N GLY A 146 -3.01 3.59 16.21
CA GLY A 146 -3.34 3.96 14.83
C GLY A 146 -2.23 3.75 13.81
N CYS A 147 -1.13 3.10 14.20
CA CYS A 147 -0.14 2.47 13.30
C CYS A 147 -0.71 1.21 12.62
N VAL A 148 0.05 0.58 11.74
CA VAL A 148 -0.22 -0.77 11.22
C VAL A 148 0.55 -1.77 12.07
N GLY A 149 -0.16 -2.54 12.89
CA GLY A 149 0.42 -3.55 13.76
C GLY A 149 0.27 -4.94 13.16
N LEU A 150 1.36 -5.55 12.70
CA LEU A 150 1.38 -6.95 12.27
C LEU A 150 1.11 -7.84 13.48
N ILE A 151 0.29 -8.88 13.30
CA ILE A 151 -0.13 -9.75 14.41
C ILE A 151 0.93 -10.82 14.72
N ARG A 152 1.71 -11.24 13.71
CA ARG A 152 2.70 -12.32 13.82
C ARG A 152 4.11 -11.79 13.62
N ARG A 153 5.03 -12.22 14.50
CA ARG A 153 6.45 -11.83 14.41
C ARG A 153 7.11 -12.32 13.12
N SER A 154 6.81 -13.55 12.68
CA SER A 154 7.33 -14.09 11.41
C SER A 154 6.94 -13.22 10.21
N ASP A 155 5.70 -12.72 10.23
CA ASP A 155 5.14 -11.91 9.16
C ASP A 155 5.79 -10.53 9.14
N MET A 156 6.03 -9.93 10.31
CA MET A 156 6.77 -8.67 10.40
C MET A 156 8.18 -8.80 9.80
N LEU A 157 8.92 -9.84 10.16
CA LEU A 157 10.28 -10.05 9.64
C LEU A 157 10.27 -10.34 8.13
N LYS A 158 9.33 -11.16 7.66
CA LYS A 158 9.16 -11.46 6.23
C LYS A 158 8.79 -10.21 5.44
N LEU A 159 7.89 -9.39 5.96
CA LEU A 159 7.47 -8.14 5.32
C LEU A 159 8.64 -7.16 5.21
N ALA A 160 9.40 -6.96 6.29
CA ALA A 160 10.57 -6.08 6.31
C ALA A 160 11.59 -6.45 5.21
N ASP A 161 11.96 -7.73 5.17
CA ASP A 161 12.88 -8.30 4.17
C ASP A 161 12.33 -8.19 2.72
N LEU A 162 11.02 -8.29 2.53
CA LEU A 162 10.40 -8.07 1.22
C LEU A 162 10.38 -6.60 0.81
N ILE A 163 10.16 -5.67 1.74
CA ILE A 163 10.18 -4.22 1.49
C ILE A 163 11.56 -3.80 1.00
N GLU A 164 12.63 -4.28 1.64
CA GLU A 164 14.00 -3.99 1.22
C GLU A 164 14.30 -4.58 -0.16
N ARG A 165 14.06 -5.88 -0.36
CA ARG A 165 14.39 -6.55 -1.63
C ARG A 165 13.62 -6.02 -2.84
N ARG A 166 12.38 -5.57 -2.63
CA ARG A 166 11.51 -5.09 -3.72
C ARG A 166 11.47 -3.56 -3.79
N ASN A 167 12.25 -2.87 -2.96
CA ASN A 167 12.27 -1.42 -2.89
C ASN A 167 10.85 -0.83 -2.82
N VAL A 168 10.05 -1.31 -1.86
CA VAL A 168 8.66 -0.88 -1.69
C VAL A 168 8.65 0.50 -1.05
N GLN A 169 8.08 1.50 -1.72
CA GLN A 169 8.13 2.90 -1.28
C GLN A 169 6.78 3.49 -0.88
N ALA A 170 5.69 2.75 -1.08
CA ALA A 170 4.34 3.27 -0.87
C ALA A 170 3.42 2.27 -0.14
N LEU A 171 2.54 2.85 0.68
CA LEU A 171 1.39 2.18 1.28
C LEU A 171 0.13 2.92 0.83
N VAL A 172 -0.88 2.17 0.42
CA VAL A 172 -2.23 2.64 0.15
C VAL A 172 -3.16 2.06 1.20
N VAL A 173 -3.94 2.90 1.86
CA VAL A 173 -4.96 2.49 2.84
C VAL A 173 -6.33 2.73 2.22
N ASN A 174 -7.11 1.65 2.10
CA ASN A 174 -8.48 1.67 1.60
C ASN A 174 -9.46 1.60 2.78
N ASP A 175 -10.66 2.16 2.59
CA ASP A 175 -11.76 2.09 3.56
C ASP A 175 -12.62 0.82 3.40
#